data_AF-A0A0D6LMT5-F1
#
_entry.id   AF-A0A0D6LMT5-F1
#
_cell.length_a   1.000
_cell.length_b   1.000
_cell.length_c   1.000
_cell.angle_alpha   90.00
_cell.angle_beta   90.00
_cell.angle_gamma   90.00
#
_symmetry.space_group_name_H-M   'P 1'
#
loop_
_entity.id
_entity.type
_entity.pdbx_description
1 polymer ?
#
loop_
_entity_poly.entity_id
_entity_poly.type
_entity_poly.pdbx_seq_one_letter_code
_entity_poly.pdbx_strand_id
1 'polypeptide(L)'
;MRISAKDALPVYWNVPSAPCKKLGVDIPLSEFEIIHNEGEEFLGEKIVIFYEKKFGKCPYYKNYDPKQPINGGLPQNVSIDEHLAVVEKQINETIPDENFNGIAVIDIEEWRPLYEMNWGGKDVRQTFFMRTLKKAIELRPKALWGLYDFPFCNAKAGDVEGDFECSKKAQHYNDKMDFIYNTTRVLYPSIYLNGKKSPEQNFRFIRALLTETRRIANAQRRRVNYYVYTKFEYDPYESYEWFYEKEDICNTMKLPADLGGSGLVLWSTSKDMRKRCANIAHFMRKPLGPFLEAIRKQTNDCRQTMCSGNGKCVLRKPLKKCYKAMKNLDNYVCLCDRGYQEPDCSQKVIKKSHLETNRVL
;
A
#
# COMPACT_ATOMS: atom_id res chain seq x y z
N MET A 1 -19.92 -4.81 -8.88
CA MET A 1 -19.64 -5.66 -7.70
C MET A 1 -18.55 -5.02 -6.85
N ARG A 2 -18.79 -4.88 -5.55
CA ARG A 2 -17.77 -4.43 -4.58
C ARG A 2 -17.30 -5.66 -3.84
N ILE A 3 -15.99 -5.87 -3.80
CA ILE A 3 -15.37 -6.96 -3.06
C ILE A 3 -15.73 -6.76 -1.58
N SER A 4 -16.68 -7.54 -1.08
CA SER A 4 -16.69 -7.91 0.34
C SER A 4 -15.44 -8.74 0.52
N ALA A 5 -14.46 -8.22 1.26
CA ALA A 5 -13.24 -8.96 1.49
C ALA A 5 -13.59 -10.18 2.35
N LYS A 6 -13.50 -11.38 1.77
CA LYS A 6 -13.65 -12.64 2.52
C LYS A 6 -12.59 -12.75 3.63
N ASP A 7 -11.47 -12.06 3.47
CA ASP A 7 -10.34 -11.98 4.39
C ASP A 7 -10.20 -10.56 4.95
N ALA A 8 -10.11 -10.43 6.28
CA ALA A 8 -9.92 -9.17 6.99
C ALA A 8 -8.53 -8.55 6.76
N LEU A 9 -7.52 -9.38 6.46
CA LEU A 9 -6.14 -8.95 6.21
C LEU A 9 -5.47 -9.81 5.12
N PRO A 10 -5.90 -9.68 3.85
CA PRO A 10 -5.22 -10.35 2.74
C PRO A 10 -3.77 -9.90 2.62
N VAL A 11 -2.88 -10.85 2.34
CA VAL A 11 -1.44 -10.60 2.16
C VAL A 11 -1.07 -10.89 0.72
N TYR A 12 -0.48 -9.90 0.05
CA TYR A 12 -0.06 -10.00 -1.35
C TYR A 12 1.46 -10.16 -1.44
N TRP A 13 1.91 -11.06 -2.31
CA TRP A 13 3.31 -11.30 -2.61
C TRP A 13 3.72 -10.51 -3.85
N ASN A 14 4.47 -9.42 -3.64
CA ASN A 14 5.10 -8.64 -4.70
C ASN A 14 6.62 -8.74 -4.60
N VAL A 15 7.10 -9.97 -4.54
CA VAL A 15 8.53 -10.32 -4.52
C VAL A 15 8.85 -10.99 -5.86
N PRO A 16 9.96 -10.65 -6.53
CA PRO A 16 10.31 -11.22 -7.83
C PRO A 16 10.89 -12.64 -7.71
N SER A 17 10.14 -13.57 -7.10
CA SER A 17 10.61 -14.93 -6.73
C SER A 17 10.38 -16.01 -7.79
N ALA A 18 9.84 -15.70 -8.98
CA ALA A 18 9.81 -16.64 -10.11
C ALA A 18 11.16 -17.37 -10.39
N PRO A 19 12.34 -16.74 -10.24
CA PRO A 19 13.61 -17.46 -10.33
C PRO A 19 13.79 -18.57 -9.29
N CYS A 20 13.22 -18.44 -8.08
CA CYS A 20 13.28 -19.45 -7.03
C CYS A 20 12.49 -20.70 -7.41
N LYS A 21 11.28 -20.51 -7.94
CA LYS A 21 10.48 -21.60 -8.49
C LYS A 21 11.19 -22.33 -9.63
N LYS A 22 11.84 -21.59 -10.53
CA LYS A 22 12.67 -22.15 -11.62
C LYS A 22 13.89 -22.94 -11.12
N LEU A 23 14.38 -22.65 -9.91
CA LEU A 23 15.45 -23.40 -9.24
C LEU A 23 14.93 -24.59 -8.43
N GLY A 24 13.63 -24.86 -8.41
CA GLY A 24 13.03 -25.90 -7.59
C GLY A 24 12.99 -25.57 -6.10
N VAL A 25 13.22 -24.30 -5.72
CA VAL A 25 13.08 -23.84 -4.34
C VAL A 25 11.62 -23.44 -4.12
N ASP A 26 10.91 -24.29 -3.41
CA ASP A 26 9.54 -24.00 -2.97
C ASP A 26 9.54 -22.90 -1.89
N ILE A 27 8.76 -21.84 -2.08
CA ILE A 27 8.40 -20.87 -1.06
C ILE A 27 6.92 -21.14 -0.73
N PRO A 28 6.56 -21.45 0.52
CA PRO A 28 5.24 -22.00 0.88
C PRO A 28 4.12 -20.94 0.89
N LEU A 29 3.93 -20.20 -0.20
CA LEU A 29 2.97 -19.10 -0.28
C LEU A 29 1.53 -19.59 -0.14
N SER A 30 1.18 -20.67 -0.84
CA SER A 30 -0.17 -21.26 -0.80
C SER A 30 -0.51 -21.86 0.57
N GLU A 31 0.47 -22.43 1.28
CA GLU A 31 0.30 -22.99 2.63
C GLU A 31 -0.20 -21.93 3.61
N PHE A 32 0.31 -20.70 3.50
CA PHE A 32 -0.07 -19.58 4.36
C PHE A 32 -1.14 -18.65 3.74
N GLU A 33 -1.79 -19.12 2.67
CA GLU A 33 -2.76 -18.42 1.82
C GLU A 33 -2.33 -16.98 1.44
N ILE A 34 -1.05 -16.82 1.12
CA ILE A 34 -0.51 -15.57 0.58
C ILE A 34 -0.94 -15.48 -0.88
N ILE A 35 -1.58 -14.36 -1.24
CA ILE A 35 -2.04 -14.08 -2.60
C ILE A 35 -0.83 -13.74 -3.46
N HIS A 36 -0.57 -14.52 -4.49
CA HIS A 36 0.56 -14.35 -5.39
C HIS A 36 0.13 -14.61 -6.82
N ASN A 37 0.83 -14.00 -7.78
CA ASN A 37 0.61 -14.26 -9.20
C ASN A 37 1.00 -15.69 -9.55
N GLU A 38 0.39 -16.22 -10.59
CA GLU A 38 0.76 -17.52 -11.14
C GLU A 38 2.26 -17.57 -11.46
N GLY A 39 2.90 -18.71 -11.15
CA GLY A 39 4.34 -18.87 -11.36
C GLY A 39 5.22 -18.03 -10.43
N GLU A 40 4.66 -17.32 -9.46
CA GLU A 40 5.36 -16.28 -8.68
C GLU A 40 5.93 -15.16 -9.56
N GLU A 41 5.29 -14.91 -10.70
CA GLU A 41 5.69 -13.85 -11.61
C GLU A 41 5.48 -12.48 -10.95
N PHE A 42 6.41 -11.55 -11.24
CA PHE A 42 6.43 -10.27 -10.54
C PHE A 42 5.24 -9.37 -10.90
N LEU A 43 4.71 -9.54 -12.12
CA LEU A 43 3.52 -8.88 -12.65
C LEU A 43 2.54 -9.96 -13.10
N GLY A 44 1.27 -9.87 -12.69
CA GLY A 44 0.28 -10.88 -13.03
C GLY A 44 -1.12 -10.56 -12.53
N GLU A 45 -1.94 -11.59 -12.39
CA GLU A 45 -3.39 -11.51 -12.20
C GLU A 45 -3.83 -11.13 -10.77
N LYS A 46 -2.90 -11.07 -9.81
CA LYS A 46 -3.17 -10.63 -8.44
C LYS A 46 -2.60 -9.25 -8.12
N ILE A 47 -1.40 -8.98 -8.63
CA ILE A 47 -0.66 -7.76 -8.34
C ILE A 47 0.26 -7.36 -9.48
N VAL A 48 0.26 -6.07 -9.79
CA VAL A 48 1.19 -5.43 -10.74
C VAL A 48 1.71 -4.12 -10.15
N ILE A 49 2.96 -3.79 -10.48
CA ILE A 49 3.59 -2.52 -10.13
C ILE A 49 4.31 -1.94 -11.34
N PHE A 50 4.11 -0.66 -11.58
CA PHE A 50 4.70 0.09 -12.68
C PHE A 50 5.76 1.05 -12.15
N TYR A 51 7.03 0.69 -12.32
CA TYR A 51 8.17 1.51 -11.91
C TYR A 51 8.41 2.68 -12.86
N GLU A 52 8.64 3.86 -12.30
CA GLU A 52 8.81 5.16 -12.98
C GLU A 52 9.65 5.08 -14.25
N LYS A 53 10.84 4.46 -14.15
CA LYS A 53 11.82 4.41 -15.24
C LYS A 53 11.36 3.60 -16.46
N LYS A 54 10.28 2.85 -16.33
CA LYS A 54 9.71 2.00 -17.38
C LYS A 54 8.24 2.31 -17.67
N PHE A 55 7.62 3.25 -16.96
CA PHE A 55 6.18 3.50 -17.06
C PHE A 55 5.87 4.85 -17.69
N GLY A 56 5.16 4.83 -18.82
CA GLY A 56 4.91 6.03 -19.61
C GLY A 56 6.20 6.74 -20.03
N LYS A 57 6.09 8.04 -20.25
CA LYS A 57 7.23 8.96 -20.37
C LYS A 57 7.52 9.70 -19.06
N CYS A 58 7.77 8.99 -17.96
CA CYS A 58 8.14 9.66 -16.71
C CYS A 58 9.49 10.40 -16.86
N PRO A 59 9.56 11.70 -16.53
CA PRO A 59 10.78 12.48 -16.66
C PRO A 59 11.69 12.34 -15.45
N TYR A 60 13.00 12.21 -15.68
CA TYR A 60 14.01 12.20 -14.63
C TYR A 60 15.39 12.56 -15.19
N TYR A 61 16.35 12.83 -14.31
CA TYR A 61 17.75 13.03 -14.68
C TYR A 61 18.55 11.77 -14.39
N LYS A 62 19.17 11.19 -15.42
CA LYS A 62 19.98 9.98 -15.25
C LYS A 62 21.16 10.29 -14.32
N ASN A 63 21.33 9.47 -13.27
CA ASN A 63 22.36 9.65 -12.24
C ASN A 63 22.35 11.04 -11.57
N TYR A 64 21.19 11.72 -11.56
CA TYR A 64 21.05 13.09 -11.07
C TYR A 64 21.94 14.12 -11.79
N ASP A 65 22.37 13.81 -13.02
CA ASP A 65 23.13 14.73 -13.88
C ASP A 65 22.17 15.62 -14.69
N PRO A 66 22.15 16.95 -14.47
CA PRO A 66 21.30 17.88 -15.22
C PRO A 66 21.52 17.86 -16.74
N LYS A 67 22.67 17.34 -17.20
CA LYS A 67 23.01 17.20 -18.63
C LYS A 67 22.45 15.93 -19.26
N GLN A 68 21.86 15.03 -18.49
CA GLN A 68 21.31 13.76 -18.96
C GLN A 68 19.80 13.64 -18.68
N PRO A 69 18.96 14.54 -19.25
CA PRO A 69 17.51 14.47 -19.08
C PRO A 69 16.95 13.26 -19.84
N ILE A 70 16.20 12.41 -19.15
CA ILE A 70 15.35 11.38 -19.74
C ILE A 70 13.93 11.93 -19.79
N ASN A 71 13.28 11.82 -20.95
CA ASN A 71 11.99 12.44 -21.22
C ASN A 71 11.98 13.93 -20.80
N GLY A 72 12.99 14.71 -21.18
CA GLY A 72 13.03 16.15 -20.84
C GLY A 72 13.32 16.50 -19.37
N GLY A 73 13.54 15.51 -18.49
CA GLY A 73 14.06 15.70 -17.12
C GLY A 73 13.05 16.17 -16.08
N LEU A 74 12.07 17.00 -16.47
CA LEU A 74 11.01 17.50 -15.59
C LEU A 74 9.62 17.38 -16.24
N PRO A 75 8.52 17.27 -15.45
CA PRO A 75 7.15 17.13 -15.97
C PRO A 75 6.70 18.21 -16.96
N GLN A 76 7.17 19.45 -16.79
CA GLN A 76 6.86 20.55 -17.72
C GLN A 76 7.50 20.42 -19.11
N ASN A 77 8.47 19.52 -19.27
CA ASN A 77 9.16 19.29 -20.53
C ASN A 77 8.65 18.02 -21.24
N VAL A 78 7.56 17.41 -20.76
CA VAL A 78 6.96 16.20 -21.33
C VAL A 78 5.56 16.51 -21.84
N SER A 79 5.28 16.10 -23.08
CA SER A 79 3.90 16.06 -23.56
C SER A 79 3.11 15.04 -22.77
N ILE A 80 2.12 15.51 -22.02
CA ILE A 80 1.24 14.65 -21.22
C ILE A 80 0.45 13.67 -22.09
N ASP A 81 0.08 14.05 -23.32
CA ASP A 81 -0.67 13.14 -24.20
C ASP A 81 0.23 12.01 -24.74
N GLU A 82 1.49 12.30 -25.06
CA GLU A 82 2.45 11.25 -25.41
C GLU A 82 2.77 10.32 -24.22
N HIS A 83 2.88 10.88 -23.01
CA HIS A 83 3.02 10.08 -21.80
C HIS A 83 1.83 9.12 -21.64
N LEU A 84 0.60 9.62 -21.76
CA LEU A 84 -0.61 8.83 -21.58
C LEU A 84 -0.80 7.76 -22.67
N ALA A 85 -0.39 8.03 -23.91
CA ALA A 85 -0.42 7.03 -24.99
C ALA A 85 0.50 5.84 -24.66
N VAL A 86 1.68 6.09 -24.10
CA VAL A 86 2.60 5.02 -23.67
C VAL A 86 2.05 4.29 -22.43
N VAL A 87 1.48 5.01 -21.47
CA VAL A 87 0.81 4.42 -20.30
C VAL A 87 -0.30 3.48 -20.73
N GLU A 88 -1.15 3.90 -21.65
CA GLU A 88 -2.27 3.10 -22.14
C GLU A 88 -1.80 1.80 -22.80
N LYS A 89 -0.81 1.90 -23.69
CA LYS A 89 -0.18 0.73 -24.31
C LYS A 89 0.36 -0.24 -23.25
N GLN A 90 1.14 0.25 -22.29
CA GLN A 90 1.79 -0.59 -21.28
C GLN A 90 0.79 -1.24 -20.31
N ILE A 91 -0.28 -0.54 -19.94
CA ILE A 91 -1.36 -1.12 -19.13
C ILE A 91 -2.08 -2.22 -19.91
N ASN A 92 -2.36 -2.00 -21.19
CA ASN A 92 -3.02 -3.00 -22.03
C ASN A 92 -2.16 -4.26 -22.24
N GLU A 93 -0.84 -4.09 -22.37
CA GLU A 93 0.10 -5.21 -22.47
C GLU A 93 0.29 -5.96 -21.14
N THR A 94 0.41 -5.22 -20.03
CA THR A 94 0.72 -5.81 -18.71
C THR A 94 -0.51 -6.42 -18.03
N ILE A 95 -1.67 -5.80 -18.22
CA ILE A 95 -2.94 -6.21 -17.60
C ILE A 95 -3.96 -6.46 -18.73
N PRO A 96 -3.84 -7.52 -19.54
CA PRO A 96 -4.74 -7.72 -20.67
C PRO A 96 -6.22 -7.89 -20.25
N ASP A 97 -6.48 -8.39 -19.04
CA ASP A 97 -7.84 -8.48 -18.51
C ASP A 97 -8.39 -7.11 -18.07
N GLU A 98 -9.36 -6.58 -18.82
CA GLU A 98 -10.08 -5.35 -18.48
C GLU A 98 -10.84 -5.42 -17.15
N ASN A 99 -11.17 -6.64 -16.69
CA ASN A 99 -11.86 -6.88 -15.44
C ASN A 99 -10.92 -7.07 -14.24
N PHE A 100 -9.61 -6.91 -14.44
CA PHE A 100 -8.60 -7.06 -13.39
C PHE A 100 -9.01 -6.28 -12.14
N ASN A 101 -9.03 -6.98 -11.01
CA ASN A 101 -9.51 -6.48 -9.73
C ASN A 101 -8.47 -6.62 -8.61
N GLY A 102 -7.23 -6.97 -8.96
CA GLY A 102 -6.09 -7.07 -8.06
C GLY A 102 -5.47 -5.72 -7.70
N ILE A 103 -4.29 -5.78 -7.07
CA ILE A 103 -3.49 -4.60 -6.72
C ILE A 103 -2.79 -4.06 -7.96
N ALA A 104 -2.89 -2.75 -8.18
CA ALA A 104 -2.20 -2.07 -9.27
C ALA A 104 -1.52 -0.80 -8.76
N VAL A 105 -0.19 -0.79 -8.80
CA VAL A 105 0.60 0.25 -8.16
C VAL A 105 1.39 1.03 -9.20
N ILE A 106 1.32 2.36 -9.11
CA ILE A 106 2.19 3.25 -9.87
C ILE A 106 3.26 3.77 -8.91
N ASP A 107 4.52 3.58 -9.27
CA ASP A 107 5.66 3.89 -8.43
C ASP A 107 6.50 4.99 -9.09
N ILE A 108 6.36 6.23 -8.61
CA ILE A 108 7.02 7.44 -9.12
C ILE A 108 7.70 8.11 -7.92
N GLU A 109 9.03 8.12 -7.91
CA GLU A 109 9.85 8.50 -6.74
C GLU A 109 10.93 9.55 -7.04
N GLU A 110 11.34 9.75 -8.30
CA GLU A 110 12.41 10.70 -8.67
C GLU A 110 12.02 12.15 -8.37
N TRP A 111 10.73 12.45 -8.29
CA TRP A 111 10.22 13.77 -7.89
C TRP A 111 8.87 13.65 -7.17
N ARG A 112 8.65 14.56 -6.22
CA ARG A 112 7.39 14.64 -5.47
C ARG A 112 6.42 15.64 -6.12
N PRO A 113 5.10 15.40 -5.99
CA PRO A 113 4.07 16.26 -6.60
C PRO A 113 4.03 17.68 -6.02
N LEU A 114 4.54 17.87 -4.80
CA LEU A 114 4.64 19.17 -4.15
C LEU A 114 6.09 19.67 -4.17
N TYR A 115 6.29 20.90 -4.66
CA TYR A 115 7.53 21.66 -4.46
C TYR A 115 7.16 22.93 -3.72
N GLU A 116 7.65 23.10 -2.49
CA GLU A 116 7.42 24.31 -1.70
C GLU A 116 8.40 25.40 -2.10
N MET A 117 8.26 25.92 -3.32
CA MET A 117 8.54 27.30 -3.74
C MET A 117 7.90 27.51 -5.13
N ASN A 118 7.28 28.67 -5.35
CA ASN A 118 6.93 29.30 -6.64
C ASN A 118 5.46 29.29 -7.10
N TRP A 119 5.02 30.52 -7.44
CA TRP A 119 3.74 30.88 -8.01
C TRP A 119 3.65 30.43 -9.48
N GLY A 120 2.46 30.04 -9.96
CA GLY A 120 2.15 29.83 -11.39
C GLY A 120 2.36 28.43 -11.99
N GLY A 121 3.04 27.50 -11.32
CA GLY A 121 3.35 26.15 -11.85
C GLY A 121 2.62 24.96 -11.18
N LYS A 122 1.62 25.24 -10.34
CA LYS A 122 0.93 24.22 -9.51
C LYS A 122 0.26 23.12 -10.34
N ASP A 123 -0.11 23.41 -11.58
CA ASP A 123 -0.93 22.50 -12.38
C ASP A 123 -0.14 21.33 -12.96
N VAL A 124 1.03 21.56 -13.57
CA VAL A 124 1.66 20.55 -14.43
C VAL A 124 2.00 19.23 -13.71
N ARG A 125 2.63 19.28 -12.54
CA ARG A 125 3.00 18.08 -11.78
C ARG A 125 1.77 17.35 -11.24
N GLN A 126 0.82 18.12 -10.71
CA GLN A 126 -0.43 17.56 -10.19
C GLN A 126 -1.23 16.91 -11.32
N THR A 127 -1.34 17.60 -12.46
CA THR A 127 -1.96 17.12 -13.69
C THR A 127 -1.28 15.87 -14.23
N PHE A 128 0.05 15.77 -14.17
CA PHE A 128 0.76 14.55 -14.56
C PHE A 128 0.28 13.36 -13.72
N PHE A 129 0.42 13.42 -12.39
CA PHE A 129 -0.04 12.35 -11.50
C PHE A 129 -1.54 12.05 -11.65
N MET A 130 -2.38 13.08 -11.70
CA MET A 130 -3.83 12.91 -11.80
C MET A 130 -4.26 12.31 -13.13
N ARG A 131 -3.70 12.78 -14.26
CA ARG A 131 -4.09 12.27 -15.59
C ARG A 131 -3.58 10.85 -15.78
N THR A 132 -2.37 10.53 -15.33
CA THR A 132 -1.83 9.15 -15.36
C THR A 132 -2.71 8.21 -14.55
N LEU A 133 -3.04 8.59 -13.30
CA LEU A 133 -3.89 7.76 -12.44
C LEU A 133 -5.31 7.63 -12.99
N LYS A 134 -5.90 8.71 -13.53
CA LYS A 134 -7.22 8.66 -14.17
C LYS A 134 -7.22 7.75 -15.39
N LYS A 135 -6.20 7.83 -16.26
CA LYS A 135 -6.09 6.94 -17.43
C LYS A 135 -5.95 5.48 -17.01
N ALA A 136 -5.15 5.19 -15.98
CA ALA A 136 -5.02 3.84 -15.44
C ALA A 136 -6.36 3.29 -14.90
N ILE A 137 -7.10 4.11 -14.14
CA ILE A 137 -8.43 3.77 -13.61
C ILE A 137 -9.47 3.60 -14.74
N GLU A 138 -9.44 4.45 -15.76
CA GLU A 138 -10.30 4.36 -16.93
C GLU A 138 -10.12 3.00 -17.64
N LEU A 139 -8.86 2.60 -17.86
CA LEU A 139 -8.52 1.35 -18.53
C LEU A 139 -8.84 0.12 -17.67
N ARG A 140 -8.60 0.18 -16.36
CA ARG A 140 -8.85 -0.95 -15.43
C ARG A 140 -9.66 -0.48 -14.21
N PRO A 141 -10.97 -0.27 -14.36
CA PRO A 141 -11.81 0.39 -13.32
C PRO A 141 -12.06 -0.47 -12.08
N LYS A 142 -11.78 -1.77 -12.15
CA LYS A 142 -11.92 -2.71 -11.03
C LYS A 142 -10.62 -2.87 -10.24
N ALA A 143 -9.47 -2.52 -10.81
CA ALA A 143 -8.14 -2.65 -10.21
C ALA A 143 -7.96 -1.69 -9.04
N LEU A 144 -7.31 -2.11 -7.97
CA LEU A 144 -7.00 -1.25 -6.84
C LEU A 144 -5.83 -0.33 -7.20
N TRP A 145 -6.10 0.73 -7.98
CA TRP A 145 -5.07 1.70 -8.37
C TRP A 145 -4.70 2.63 -7.24
N GLY A 146 -3.39 2.87 -7.08
CA GLY A 146 -2.83 3.90 -6.22
C GLY A 146 -1.33 4.13 -6.44
N LEU A 147 -0.81 5.16 -5.79
CA LEU A 147 0.62 5.51 -5.84
C LEU A 147 1.35 4.89 -4.65
N TYR A 148 2.49 4.26 -4.92
CA TYR A 148 3.40 3.78 -3.88
C TYR A 148 3.92 4.92 -2.99
N ASP A 149 4.10 4.65 -1.71
CA ASP A 149 4.64 5.57 -0.69
C ASP A 149 3.73 6.76 -0.34
N PHE A 150 2.43 6.67 -0.67
CA PHE A 150 1.45 7.70 -0.33
C PHE A 150 0.32 7.14 0.56
N PRO A 151 -0.02 7.82 1.68
CA PRO A 151 0.65 8.99 2.27
C PRO A 151 1.99 8.63 2.91
N PHE A 152 2.83 9.64 3.15
CA PHE A 152 4.16 9.47 3.74
C PHE A 152 4.26 10.09 5.14
N CYS A 153 5.40 9.82 5.80
CA CYS A 153 5.80 10.42 7.07
C CYS A 153 7.21 11.04 6.95
N ASN A 154 7.64 11.86 7.91
CA ASN A 154 9.00 12.40 7.90
C ASN A 154 10.04 11.30 8.19
N ALA A 155 11.22 11.39 7.56
CA ALA A 155 12.29 10.39 7.65
C ALA A 155 12.77 10.08 9.09
N LYS A 156 12.64 11.06 10.00
CA LYS A 156 13.04 10.94 11.41
C LYS A 156 11.90 10.56 12.36
N ALA A 157 10.72 10.20 11.84
CA ALA A 157 9.58 9.86 12.68
C ALA A 157 9.91 8.65 13.56
N GLY A 158 9.64 8.78 14.87
CA GLY A 158 9.91 7.74 15.86
C GLY A 158 11.35 7.65 16.33
N ASP A 159 12.28 8.46 15.81
CA ASP A 159 13.67 8.49 16.27
C ASP A 159 13.78 8.97 17.73
N VAL A 160 12.91 9.90 18.14
CA VAL A 160 12.81 10.39 19.52
C VAL A 160 11.88 9.49 20.33
N GLU A 161 12.27 9.15 21.56
CA GLU A 161 11.39 8.41 22.46
C GLU A 161 10.12 9.21 22.76
N GLY A 162 8.96 8.55 22.69
CA GLY A 162 7.65 9.19 22.85
C GLY A 162 7.11 9.87 21.59
N ASP A 163 7.88 9.96 20.51
CA ASP A 163 7.38 10.44 19.22
C ASP A 163 6.61 9.33 18.49
N PHE A 164 5.31 9.54 18.28
CA PHE A 164 4.42 8.58 17.64
C PHE A 164 3.55 9.21 16.55
N GLU A 165 3.91 10.40 16.09
CA GLU A 165 3.15 11.13 15.08
C GLU A 165 4.07 11.62 13.97
N CYS A 166 3.54 11.73 12.76
CA CYS A 166 4.26 12.44 11.72
C CYS A 166 4.37 13.92 12.10
N SER A 167 5.48 14.56 11.74
CA SER A 167 5.69 16.00 11.94
C SER A 167 4.54 16.82 11.33
N LYS A 168 4.25 17.99 11.91
CA LYS A 168 3.22 18.90 11.37
C LYS A 168 3.49 19.30 9.92
N LYS A 169 4.76 19.38 9.52
CA LYS A 169 5.17 19.62 8.13
C LYS A 169 4.75 18.46 7.21
N ALA A 170 4.97 17.21 7.61
CA ALA A 170 4.51 16.04 6.85
C ALA A 170 2.98 15.98 6.77
N GLN A 171 2.28 16.22 7.89
CA GLN A 171 0.80 16.27 7.91
C GLN A 171 0.27 17.33 6.92
N HIS A 172 0.85 18.52 6.92
CA HIS A 172 0.49 19.61 5.99
C HIS A 172 0.75 19.28 4.52
N TYR A 173 1.86 18.59 4.22
CA TYR A 173 2.09 18.11 2.85
C TYR A 173 1.05 17.08 2.43
N ASN A 174 0.70 16.16 3.32
CA ASN A 174 -0.36 15.20 3.03
C ASN A 174 -1.70 15.90 2.79
N ASP A 175 -2.09 16.88 3.59
CA ASP A 175 -3.32 17.64 3.39
C ASP A 175 -3.36 18.32 2.00
N LYS A 176 -2.22 18.83 1.52
CA LYS A 176 -2.10 19.43 0.17
C LYS A 176 -2.18 18.41 -0.97
N MET A 177 -2.09 17.11 -0.71
CA MET A 177 -2.15 16.04 -1.72
C MET A 177 -3.52 15.41 -1.87
N ASP A 178 -4.57 16.04 -1.34
CA ASP A 178 -5.97 15.60 -1.49
C ASP A 178 -6.39 15.35 -2.95
N PHE A 179 -5.77 16.01 -3.93
CA PHE A 179 -6.04 15.76 -5.35
C PHE A 179 -5.61 14.34 -5.80
N ILE A 180 -4.56 13.77 -5.20
CA ILE A 180 -4.15 12.37 -5.40
C ILE A 180 -5.11 11.46 -4.66
N TYR A 181 -5.36 11.74 -3.38
CA TYR A 181 -6.14 10.87 -2.50
C TYR A 181 -7.61 10.77 -2.90
N ASN A 182 -8.19 11.80 -3.51
CA ASN A 182 -9.53 11.76 -4.08
C ASN A 182 -9.58 11.09 -5.48
N THR A 183 -8.44 10.98 -6.17
CA THR A 183 -8.37 10.33 -7.49
C THR A 183 -8.10 8.84 -7.36
N THR A 184 -7.30 8.43 -6.37
CA THR A 184 -6.92 7.03 -6.16
C THR A 184 -8.09 6.15 -5.73
N ARG A 185 -7.99 4.83 -5.97
CA ARG A 185 -8.94 3.85 -5.44
C ARG A 185 -8.51 3.31 -4.07
N VAL A 186 -7.22 3.41 -3.77
CA VAL A 186 -6.59 2.87 -2.56
C VAL A 186 -5.28 3.61 -2.26
N LEU A 187 -4.80 3.57 -1.01
CA LEU A 187 -3.49 4.13 -0.62
C LEU A 187 -2.46 3.00 -0.43
N TYR A 188 -1.19 3.29 -0.70
CA TYR A 188 -0.07 2.34 -0.58
C TYR A 188 1.07 2.93 0.26
N PRO A 189 0.85 3.17 1.57
CA PRO A 189 1.91 3.65 2.44
C PRO A 189 3.02 2.58 2.57
N SER A 190 4.28 3.04 2.67
CA SER A 190 5.45 2.17 2.88
C SER A 190 5.92 2.26 4.33
N ILE A 191 6.09 1.11 4.98
CA ILE A 191 6.58 1.01 6.37
C ILE A 191 7.91 0.27 6.45
N TYR A 192 8.70 0.32 5.38
CA TYR A 192 9.97 -0.39 5.30
C TYR A 192 10.90 -0.03 6.46
N LEU A 193 11.39 -1.06 7.14
CA LEU A 193 12.46 -0.92 8.12
C LEU A 193 13.78 -1.00 7.36
N ASN A 194 14.54 0.09 7.37
CA ASN A 194 15.88 0.16 6.79
C ASN A 194 16.89 0.46 7.91
N GLY A 195 18.01 -0.26 7.93
CA GLY A 195 19.09 -0.04 8.89
C GLY A 195 18.85 -0.66 10.27
N LYS A 196 19.77 -0.39 11.20
CA LYS A 196 19.85 -1.00 12.54
C LYS A 196 19.12 -0.18 13.60
N LYS A 197 17.81 0.07 13.41
CA LYS A 197 16.96 0.73 14.42
C LYS A 197 16.45 -0.31 15.43
N SER A 198 16.20 0.10 16.68
CA SER A 198 15.61 -0.81 17.68
C SER A 198 14.14 -1.13 17.33
N PRO A 199 13.60 -2.29 17.77
CA PRO A 199 12.19 -2.60 17.55
C PRO A 199 11.22 -1.56 18.12
N GLU A 200 11.55 -0.86 19.20
CA GLU A 200 10.73 0.22 19.77
C GLU A 200 10.73 1.45 18.87
N GLN A 201 11.88 1.80 18.28
CA GLN A 201 12.00 2.89 17.31
C GLN A 201 11.22 2.56 16.04
N ASN A 202 11.34 1.32 15.54
CA ASN A 202 10.57 0.81 14.41
C ASN A 202 9.07 0.87 14.71
N PHE A 203 8.63 0.40 15.88
CA PHE A 203 7.24 0.50 16.31
C PHE A 203 6.72 1.95 16.27
N ARG A 204 7.49 2.91 16.79
CA ARG A 204 7.13 4.33 16.80
C ARG A 204 6.94 4.88 15.39
N PHE A 205 7.90 4.60 14.50
CA PHE A 205 7.84 4.98 13.10
C PHE A 205 6.59 4.43 12.40
N ILE A 206 6.36 3.11 12.49
CA ILE A 206 5.21 2.46 11.84
C ILE A 206 3.90 3.01 12.40
N ARG A 207 3.80 3.18 13.73
CA ARG A 207 2.61 3.76 14.36
C ARG A 207 2.35 5.17 13.86
N ALA A 208 3.37 6.02 13.76
CA ALA A 208 3.23 7.39 13.26
C ALA A 208 2.68 7.41 11.83
N LEU A 209 3.30 6.65 10.94
CA LEU A 209 2.93 6.60 9.52
C LEU A 209 1.55 5.98 9.29
N LEU A 210 1.17 4.93 10.02
CA LEU A 210 -0.16 4.33 9.91
C LEU A 210 -1.26 5.19 10.55
N THR A 211 -0.94 5.93 11.62
CA THR A 211 -1.88 6.90 12.21
C THR A 211 -2.17 8.01 11.21
N GLU A 212 -1.14 8.54 10.55
CA GLU A 212 -1.29 9.54 9.50
C GLU A 212 -2.03 8.98 8.27
N THR A 213 -1.73 7.74 7.89
CA THR A 213 -2.45 7.05 6.81
C THR A 213 -3.94 6.96 7.11
N ARG A 214 -4.31 6.54 8.33
CA ARG A 214 -5.70 6.46 8.75
C ARG A 214 -6.38 7.83 8.77
N ARG A 215 -5.67 8.88 9.21
CA ARG A 215 -6.19 10.26 9.19
C ARG A 215 -6.53 10.70 7.76
N ILE A 216 -5.58 10.54 6.83
CA ILE A 216 -5.77 10.88 5.42
C ILE A 216 -6.88 10.05 4.78
N ALA A 217 -6.88 8.74 4.98
CA ALA A 217 -7.89 7.82 4.45
C ALA A 217 -9.32 8.21 4.84
N ASN A 218 -9.51 8.69 6.08
CA ASN A 218 -10.81 9.08 6.62
C ASN A 218 -11.22 10.51 6.24
N ALA A 219 -10.26 11.40 5.95
CA ALA A 219 -10.54 12.78 5.56
C ALA A 219 -11.08 12.92 4.13
N GLN A 220 -10.91 11.89 3.29
CA GLN A 220 -11.34 11.94 1.89
C GLN A 220 -12.87 11.95 1.74
N ARG A 221 -13.36 12.51 0.62
CA ARG A 221 -14.80 12.57 0.28
C ARG A 221 -15.51 11.23 0.42
N ARG A 222 -14.77 10.16 0.14
CA ARG A 222 -15.15 8.79 0.45
C ARG A 222 -13.96 8.16 1.13
N ARG A 223 -14.19 7.51 2.27
CA ARG A 223 -13.16 6.74 2.97
C ARG A 223 -12.42 5.83 1.99
N VAL A 224 -11.10 5.98 1.93
CA VAL A 224 -10.23 5.22 1.04
C VAL A 224 -9.60 4.08 1.84
N ASN A 225 -9.53 2.89 1.26
CA ASN A 225 -8.81 1.78 1.87
C ASN A 225 -7.30 1.92 1.65
N TYR A 226 -6.48 1.22 2.42
CA TYR A 226 -5.04 1.20 2.20
C TYR A 226 -4.45 -0.19 2.41
N TYR A 227 -3.47 -0.52 1.58
CA TYR A 227 -2.68 -1.75 1.65
C TYR A 227 -1.25 -1.36 1.95
N VAL A 228 -0.72 -1.91 3.02
CA VAL A 228 0.55 -1.43 3.58
C VAL A 228 1.69 -2.20 2.94
N TYR A 229 2.60 -1.48 2.30
CA TYR A 229 3.83 -2.05 1.76
C TYR A 229 4.83 -2.28 2.90
N THR A 230 5.32 -3.51 3.02
CA THR A 230 6.39 -3.86 3.94
C THR A 230 7.38 -4.83 3.30
N LYS A 231 8.63 -4.77 3.72
CA LYS A 231 9.59 -5.86 3.48
C LYS A 231 9.41 -6.92 4.57
N PHE A 232 10.27 -7.91 4.53
CA PHE A 232 10.55 -8.87 5.60
C PHE A 232 12.05 -9.03 5.84
N GLU A 233 12.85 -8.19 5.16
CA GLU A 233 14.30 -8.09 5.21
C GLU A 233 14.66 -6.64 5.61
N TYR A 234 15.64 -6.44 6.50
CA TYR A 234 16.11 -5.11 6.88
C TYR A 234 16.90 -4.45 5.75
N ASP A 235 17.77 -5.20 5.08
CA ASP A 235 18.48 -4.73 3.89
C ASP A 235 18.88 -5.87 2.94
N PRO A 236 18.01 -6.23 1.97
CA PRO A 236 18.29 -7.29 1.01
C PRO A 236 19.32 -6.91 -0.06
N TYR A 237 19.79 -5.66 -0.08
CA TYR A 237 20.84 -5.23 -1.02
C TYR A 237 22.24 -5.57 -0.51
N GLU A 238 22.40 -5.63 0.81
CA GLU A 238 23.68 -5.80 1.49
C GLU A 238 23.78 -7.16 2.22
N SER A 239 22.67 -7.72 2.71
CA SER A 239 22.67 -9.01 3.42
C SER A 239 21.51 -9.91 3.00
N TYR A 240 21.83 -11.18 2.76
CA TYR A 240 20.86 -12.21 2.36
C TYR A 240 20.24 -12.95 3.55
N GLU A 241 20.70 -12.68 4.77
CA GLU A 241 20.28 -13.37 6.00
C GLU A 241 19.64 -12.43 7.02
N TRP A 242 19.62 -11.13 6.73
CA TRP A 242 19.16 -10.12 7.68
C TRP A 242 17.65 -9.85 7.56
N PHE A 243 16.88 -10.82 8.05
CA PHE A 243 15.42 -10.76 8.12
C PHE A 243 14.91 -10.12 9.41
N TYR A 244 13.65 -9.69 9.39
CA TYR A 244 12.99 -9.11 10.57
C TYR A 244 12.95 -10.08 11.75
N GLU A 245 13.28 -9.56 12.92
CA GLU A 245 13.16 -10.29 14.18
C GLU A 245 11.70 -10.34 14.66
N LYS A 246 11.42 -11.11 15.71
CA LYS A 246 10.05 -11.43 16.17
C LYS A 246 9.21 -10.19 16.49
N GLU A 247 9.85 -9.18 17.07
CA GLU A 247 9.26 -7.90 17.44
C GLU A 247 8.88 -7.10 16.19
N ASP A 248 9.78 -7.04 15.22
CA ASP A 248 9.56 -6.30 13.97
C ASP A 248 8.61 -7.01 13.01
N ILE A 249 8.55 -8.35 13.02
CA ILE A 249 7.46 -9.09 12.38
C ILE A 249 6.11 -8.66 12.97
N CYS A 250 6.00 -8.52 14.29
CA CYS A 250 4.77 -8.01 14.90
C CYS A 250 4.48 -6.57 14.46
N ASN A 251 5.49 -5.69 14.58
CA ASN A 251 5.37 -4.27 14.26
C ASN A 251 4.94 -4.05 12.80
N THR A 252 5.45 -4.84 11.86
CA THR A 252 5.20 -4.67 10.42
C THR A 252 3.99 -5.44 9.90
N MET A 253 3.67 -6.60 10.46
CA MET A 253 2.60 -7.45 9.93
C MET A 253 1.28 -7.30 10.68
N LYS A 254 1.31 -7.10 12.01
CA LYS A 254 0.09 -7.01 12.82
C LYS A 254 -0.40 -5.58 13.00
N LEU A 255 0.49 -4.63 13.25
CA LEU A 255 0.10 -3.24 13.50
C LEU A 255 -0.73 -2.61 12.35
N PRO A 256 -0.47 -2.92 11.06
CA PRO A 256 -1.37 -2.55 9.97
C PRO A 256 -2.82 -2.97 10.19
N ALA A 257 -3.08 -4.20 10.62
CA ALA A 257 -4.43 -4.68 10.88
C ALA A 257 -5.08 -3.90 12.03
N ASP A 258 -4.36 -3.75 13.13
CA ASP A 258 -4.82 -3.04 14.33
C ASP A 258 -5.17 -1.57 14.05
N LEU A 259 -4.47 -0.94 13.10
CA LEU A 259 -4.67 0.45 12.76
C LEU A 259 -5.54 0.67 11.52
N GLY A 260 -6.17 -0.37 10.95
CA GLY A 260 -7.18 -0.22 9.89
C GLY A 260 -6.70 -0.46 8.46
N GLY A 261 -5.52 -1.05 8.29
CA GLY A 261 -5.04 -1.61 7.02
C GLY A 261 -6.05 -2.58 6.42
N SER A 262 -6.10 -2.64 5.09
CA SER A 262 -7.01 -3.52 4.33
C SER A 262 -6.28 -4.73 3.75
N GLY A 263 -4.98 -4.81 3.98
CA GLY A 263 -4.10 -5.88 3.53
C GLY A 263 -2.65 -5.44 3.60
N LEU A 264 -1.76 -6.39 3.35
CA LEU A 264 -0.32 -6.21 3.28
C LEU A 264 0.17 -6.46 1.86
N VAL A 265 1.21 -5.76 1.45
CA VAL A 265 2.00 -6.10 0.27
C VAL A 265 3.43 -6.36 0.71
N LEU A 266 3.86 -7.61 0.58
CA LEU A 266 5.24 -8.01 0.85
C LEU A 266 6.09 -7.74 -0.39
N TRP A 267 7.15 -6.96 -0.22
CA TRP A 267 8.05 -6.58 -1.30
C TRP A 267 9.49 -6.94 -0.99
N SER A 268 10.26 -7.32 -2.02
CA SER A 268 11.71 -7.47 -1.96
C SER A 268 12.33 -7.13 -3.31
N THR A 269 13.62 -6.82 -3.31
CA THR A 269 14.37 -6.47 -4.52
C THR A 269 14.57 -7.68 -5.43
N SER A 270 14.86 -7.45 -6.71
CA SER A 270 15.31 -8.50 -7.65
C SER A 270 16.82 -8.78 -7.56
N LYS A 271 17.59 -7.89 -6.92
CA LYS A 271 19.05 -8.04 -6.76
C LYS A 271 19.38 -9.40 -6.14
N ASP A 272 20.22 -10.16 -6.84
CA ASP A 272 20.71 -11.47 -6.44
C ASP A 272 19.62 -12.49 -6.00
N MET A 273 18.39 -12.39 -6.52
CA MET A 273 17.26 -13.21 -6.03
C MET A 273 17.57 -14.71 -5.98
N ARG A 274 18.24 -15.26 -7.00
CA ARG A 274 18.62 -16.68 -7.05
C ARG A 274 19.45 -17.14 -5.85
N LYS A 275 20.26 -16.25 -5.27
CA LYS A 275 21.10 -16.54 -4.09
C LYS A 275 20.32 -16.46 -2.78
N ARG A 276 19.17 -15.78 -2.77
CA ARG A 276 18.35 -15.54 -1.57
C ARG A 276 17.20 -16.52 -1.41
N CYS A 277 16.85 -17.28 -2.46
CA CYS A 277 15.69 -18.18 -2.47
C CYS A 277 15.59 -19.11 -1.26
N ALA A 278 16.68 -19.80 -0.90
CA ALA A 278 16.68 -20.73 0.23
C ALA A 278 16.41 -20.02 1.57
N ASN A 279 16.99 -18.84 1.77
CA ASN A 279 16.83 -18.04 2.97
C ASN A 279 15.41 -17.48 3.08
N ILE A 280 14.85 -16.97 1.98
CA ILE A 280 13.46 -16.51 1.91
C ILE A 280 12.51 -17.67 2.21
N ALA A 281 12.72 -18.84 1.59
CA ALA A 281 11.88 -20.01 1.81
C ALA A 281 11.94 -20.50 3.27
N HIS A 282 13.12 -20.49 3.89
CA HIS A 282 13.28 -20.82 5.30
C HIS A 282 12.56 -19.82 6.21
N PHE A 283 12.73 -18.52 5.95
CA PHE A 283 12.08 -17.44 6.70
C PHE A 283 10.55 -17.47 6.56
N MET A 284 10.03 -17.82 5.37
CA MET A 284 8.61 -18.02 5.18
C MET A 284 8.09 -19.24 5.96
N ARG A 285 8.79 -20.38 5.93
CA ARG A 285 8.37 -21.60 6.63
C ARG A 285 8.36 -21.49 8.15
N LYS A 286 9.29 -20.74 8.74
CA LYS A 286 9.53 -20.77 10.19
C LYS A 286 8.97 -19.53 10.90
N PRO A 287 9.52 -18.32 10.73
CA PRO A 287 9.04 -17.15 11.46
C PRO A 287 7.82 -16.47 10.83
N LEU A 288 7.78 -16.25 9.51
CA LEU A 288 6.80 -15.33 8.93
C LEU A 288 5.47 -16.00 8.58
N GLY A 289 5.48 -17.13 7.88
CA GLY A 289 4.27 -17.83 7.44
C GLY A 289 3.31 -18.15 8.59
N PRO A 290 3.76 -18.89 9.63
CA PRO A 290 2.91 -19.19 10.80
C PRO A 290 2.42 -17.93 11.53
N PHE A 291 3.20 -16.84 11.52
CA PHE A 291 2.76 -15.57 12.10
C PHE A 291 1.63 -14.94 11.29
N LEU A 292 1.75 -14.91 9.96
CA LEU A 292 0.74 -14.38 9.05
C LEU A 292 -0.57 -15.16 9.14
N GLU A 293 -0.49 -16.49 9.18
CA GLU A 293 -1.65 -17.37 9.41
C GLU A 293 -2.35 -17.03 10.73
N ALA A 294 -1.59 -16.92 11.82
CA ALA A 294 -2.13 -16.62 13.14
C ALA A 294 -2.82 -15.24 13.22
N ILE A 295 -2.26 -14.20 12.58
CA ILE A 295 -2.91 -12.87 12.57
C ILE A 295 -4.14 -12.83 11.66
N ARG A 296 -4.11 -13.53 10.51
CA ARG A 296 -5.25 -13.63 9.60
C ARG A 296 -6.40 -14.36 10.28
N LYS A 297 -6.14 -15.47 10.96
CA LYS A 297 -7.14 -16.16 11.77
C LYS A 297 -7.77 -15.23 12.81
N GLN A 298 -6.96 -14.55 13.62
CA GLN A 298 -7.47 -13.65 14.66
C GLN A 298 -8.32 -12.49 14.10
N THR A 299 -7.86 -11.87 13.02
CA THR A 299 -8.58 -10.76 12.39
C THR A 299 -9.87 -11.21 11.71
N ASN A 300 -9.89 -12.40 11.11
CA ASN A 300 -11.10 -13.02 10.55
C ASN A 300 -12.09 -13.44 11.64
N ASP A 301 -11.63 -14.06 12.72
CA ASP A 301 -12.48 -14.39 13.88
C ASP A 301 -13.13 -13.13 14.44
N CYS A 302 -12.36 -12.04 14.61
CA CYS A 302 -12.90 -10.77 15.08
C CYS A 302 -13.89 -10.15 14.08
N ARG A 303 -13.58 -10.17 12.78
CA ARG A 303 -14.49 -9.70 11.72
C ARG A 303 -15.85 -10.41 11.77
N GLN A 304 -15.86 -11.73 11.96
CA GLN A 304 -17.10 -12.50 12.02
C GLN A 304 -17.88 -12.25 13.31
N THR A 305 -17.19 -12.24 14.45
CA THR A 305 -17.83 -12.19 15.77
C THR A 305 -18.24 -10.78 16.21
N MET A 306 -17.41 -9.76 15.93
CA MET A 306 -17.67 -8.37 16.35
C MET A 306 -18.32 -7.54 15.25
N CYS A 307 -17.99 -7.80 13.99
CA CYS A 307 -18.34 -6.94 12.86
C CYS A 307 -19.29 -7.59 11.86
N SER A 308 -20.05 -8.60 12.29
CA SER A 308 -21.06 -9.30 11.49
C SER A 308 -20.55 -9.81 10.14
N GLY A 309 -19.25 -10.08 10.01
CA GLY A 309 -18.60 -10.46 8.75
C GLY A 309 -18.51 -9.33 7.70
N ASN A 310 -18.89 -8.10 8.04
CA ASN A 310 -19.00 -6.94 7.12
C ASN A 310 -18.15 -5.74 7.58
N GLY A 311 -17.07 -5.99 8.29
CA GLY A 311 -16.13 -4.95 8.71
C GLY A 311 -14.82 -5.54 9.21
N LYS A 312 -13.93 -4.69 9.67
CA LYS A 312 -12.68 -5.13 10.31
C LYS A 312 -12.54 -4.53 11.69
N CYS A 313 -11.97 -5.29 12.60
CA CYS A 313 -11.66 -4.83 13.94
C CYS A 313 -10.43 -3.93 13.91
N VAL A 314 -10.57 -2.72 14.42
CA VAL A 314 -9.49 -1.75 14.55
C VAL A 314 -9.44 -1.23 15.97
N LEU A 315 -8.25 -0.89 16.46
CA LEU A 315 -8.11 -0.33 17.78
C LEU A 315 -8.75 1.05 17.87
N ARG A 316 -9.42 1.30 19.01
CA ARG A 316 -9.93 2.62 19.40
C ARG A 316 -8.78 3.60 19.65
N LYS A 317 -7.74 3.13 20.34
CA LYS A 317 -6.55 3.91 20.69
C LYS A 317 -5.29 3.17 20.23
N PRO A 318 -4.33 3.85 19.59
CA PRO A 318 -3.07 3.23 19.20
C PRO A 318 -2.31 2.65 20.40
N LEU A 319 -1.63 1.53 20.20
CA LEU A 319 -0.82 0.88 21.24
C LEU A 319 0.50 1.64 21.48
N LYS A 320 1.17 1.29 22.59
CA LYS A 320 2.55 1.71 22.89
C LYS A 320 3.61 0.67 22.48
N LYS A 321 3.19 -0.55 22.13
CA LYS A 321 4.00 -1.63 21.55
C LYS A 321 3.11 -2.63 20.82
N CYS A 322 3.68 -3.45 19.95
CA CYS A 322 2.93 -4.52 19.31
C CYS A 322 2.69 -5.70 20.26
N TYR A 323 1.51 -6.30 20.19
CA TYR A 323 1.18 -7.55 20.87
C TYR A 323 0.75 -8.57 19.83
N LYS A 324 1.40 -9.74 19.79
CA LYS A 324 1.11 -10.78 18.79
C LYS A 324 -0.36 -11.23 18.77
N ALA A 325 -0.98 -11.27 19.94
CA ALA A 325 -2.39 -11.60 20.09
C ALA A 325 -3.28 -10.35 20.15
N MET A 326 -4.47 -10.41 19.57
CA MET A 326 -5.55 -9.47 19.84
C MET A 326 -6.00 -9.64 21.30
N LYS A 327 -5.38 -8.90 22.22
CA LYS A 327 -5.75 -8.89 23.64
C LYS A 327 -6.91 -7.94 23.89
N ASN A 328 -7.89 -8.40 24.67
CA ASN A 328 -9.04 -7.62 25.13
C ASN A 328 -9.80 -6.95 23.97
N LEU A 329 -10.77 -7.69 23.41
CA LEU A 329 -11.57 -7.27 22.27
C LEU A 329 -12.36 -5.96 22.52
N ASP A 330 -12.58 -5.57 23.77
CA ASP A 330 -13.26 -4.31 24.12
C ASP A 330 -12.48 -3.07 23.65
N ASN A 331 -11.17 -3.21 23.42
CA ASN A 331 -10.33 -2.15 22.86
C ASN A 331 -10.51 -1.96 21.34
N TYR A 332 -11.22 -2.86 20.68
CA TYR A 332 -11.48 -2.81 19.25
C TYR A 332 -12.87 -2.24 18.96
N VAL A 333 -13.01 -1.68 17.76
CA VAL A 333 -14.27 -1.25 17.15
C VAL A 333 -14.30 -1.75 15.72
N CYS A 334 -15.51 -1.84 15.16
CA CYS A 334 -15.66 -2.20 13.77
C CYS A 334 -15.51 -1.00 12.86
N LEU A 335 -14.63 -1.14 11.88
CA LEU A 335 -14.56 -0.27 10.72
C LEU A 335 -15.29 -0.96 9.57
N CYS A 336 -16.53 -0.58 9.33
CA CYS A 336 -17.44 -1.30 8.44
C CYS A 336 -17.08 -1.19 6.97
N ASP A 337 -17.27 -2.30 6.24
CA ASP A 337 -17.11 -2.35 4.80
C ASP A 337 -18.07 -1.40 4.10
N ARG A 338 -17.72 -1.05 2.86
CA ARG A 338 -18.49 -0.08 2.09
C ARG A 338 -19.92 -0.60 1.82
N GLY A 339 -20.90 0.09 2.40
CA GLY A 339 -22.31 -0.26 2.29
C GLY A 339 -22.90 -0.84 3.57
N TYR A 340 -22.12 -0.91 4.65
CA TYR A 340 -22.57 -1.27 5.99
C TYR A 340 -22.32 -0.10 6.94
N GLN A 341 -23.11 -0.02 8.00
CA GLN A 341 -23.00 1.04 9.01
C GLN A 341 -22.58 0.51 10.37
N GLU A 342 -21.87 1.37 11.10
CA GLU A 342 -21.49 1.17 12.49
C GLU A 342 -22.72 1.02 13.40
N PRO A 343 -22.58 0.41 14.60
CA PRO A 343 -21.32 0.04 15.25
C PRO A 343 -20.80 -1.37 14.97
N ASP A 344 -21.63 -2.31 14.50
CA ASP A 344 -21.30 -3.74 14.37
C ASP A 344 -21.36 -4.26 12.92
N CYS A 345 -21.62 -3.37 11.97
CA CYS A 345 -21.72 -3.67 10.54
C CYS A 345 -22.82 -4.68 10.18
N SER A 346 -23.84 -4.86 11.03
CA SER A 346 -24.97 -5.75 10.78
C SER A 346 -25.94 -5.18 9.74
N GLN A 347 -26.05 -3.85 9.65
CA GLN A 347 -27.03 -3.16 8.83
C GLN A 347 -26.43 -2.63 7.52
N LYS A 348 -27.12 -2.90 6.40
CA LYS A 348 -26.79 -2.32 5.10
C LYS A 348 -27.27 -0.87 5.03
N VAL A 349 -26.43 0.01 4.48
CA VAL A 349 -26.80 1.39 4.15
C VAL A 349 -27.75 1.36 2.96
N ILE A 350 -29.03 1.60 3.22
CA ILE A 350 -30.04 1.80 2.17
C ILE A 350 -29.76 3.17 1.54
N LYS A 351 -29.24 3.18 0.31
CA LYS A 351 -29.25 4.40 -0.48
C LYS A 351 -30.71 4.74 -0.77
N LYS A 352 -31.26 5.80 -0.18
CA LYS A 352 -32.46 6.44 -0.75
C LYS A 352 -32.10 6.82 -2.18
N SER A 353 -32.78 6.24 -3.16
CA SER A 353 -32.83 6.80 -4.49
C SER A 353 -33.31 8.24 -4.34
N HIS A 354 -32.55 9.20 -4.82
CA HIS A 354 -33.10 10.53 -5.08
C HIS A 354 -34.03 10.38 -6.29
N LEU A 355 -35.26 9.93 -6.02
CA LEU A 355 -36.43 10.23 -6.84
C LEU A 355 -37.01 11.54 -6.28
N GLU A 356 -36.94 12.56 -7.13
CA GLU A 356 -37.74 13.78 -7.18
C GLU A 356 -37.76 14.73 -5.98
N THR A 357 -37.35 15.98 -6.24
CA THR A 357 -38.34 17.08 -6.27
C THR A 357 -37.87 18.15 -7.23
N ASN A 358 -38.68 18.37 -8.27
CA ASN A 358 -38.79 19.63 -9.00
C ASN A 358 -39.00 20.80 -8.01
N ARG A 359 -38.17 21.84 -8.13
CA ARG A 359 -38.47 23.26 -7.88
C ARG A 359 -37.49 24.02 -8.79
N VAL A 360 -37.87 24.54 -9.96
CA VAL A 360 -38.73 25.73 -10.19
C VAL A 360 -38.37 26.85 -9.22
N LEU A 361 -37.24 27.53 -9.48
CA LEU A 361 -37.15 28.91 -10.01
C LEU A 361 -35.68 29.28 -10.19
#